data_AF-A0A0R3UJE8-F1
#
_entry.id   AF-A0A0R3UJE8-F1
#
_cell.length_a   1.000
_cell.length_b   1.000
_cell.length_c   1.000
_cell.angle_alpha   90.00
_cell.angle_beta   90.00
_cell.angle_gamma   90.00
#
_symmetry.space_group_name_H-M   'P 1'
#
loop_
_entity.id
_entity.type
_entity.pdbx_description
1 polymer ?
#
loop_
_entity_poly.entity_id
_entity_poly.type
_entity_poly.pdbx_seq_one_letter_code
_entity_poly.pdbx_strand_id
1 'polypeptide(L)'
;MHGNHSTTLSNTLLPIYRPWLIDTADTLLYAPLYLLRLWKKEQTLTTVLSSDYVDNQEFPTGSGRLVLETNGLRWYSATLIISAVLSPLTWLLYRYPWIAGVVFVVTVILTLNCLTLCESLLRRYRRTSVPKPLPSATVGTKNGLEDENDIIPIQEVKPADVFTG
;
A
#
# COMPACT_ATOMS: atom_id res chain seq x y z
N MET A 1 -38.90 3.30 12.28
CA MET A 1 -38.76 2.33 13.39
C MET A 1 -37.30 1.93 13.45
N HIS A 2 -36.56 2.43 14.43
CA HIS A 2 -35.12 2.18 14.59
C HIS A 2 -34.94 0.78 15.18
N GLY A 3 -34.50 -0.19 14.37
CA GLY A 3 -34.18 -1.53 14.85
C GLY A 3 -32.80 -1.50 15.48
N ASN A 4 -32.69 -1.82 16.77
CA ASN A 4 -31.39 -1.97 17.43
C ASN A 4 -30.73 -3.24 16.88
N HIS A 5 -29.74 -3.09 16.00
CA HIS A 5 -29.01 -4.21 15.43
C HIS A 5 -27.96 -4.68 16.45
N SER A 6 -28.21 -5.82 17.11
CA SER A 6 -27.28 -6.41 18.09
C SER A 6 -26.73 -7.73 17.56
N THR A 7 -25.41 -7.81 17.37
CA THR A 7 -24.72 -9.05 17.05
C THR A 7 -24.22 -9.72 18.32
N THR A 8 -24.69 -10.94 18.61
CA THR A 8 -24.23 -11.72 19.75
C THR A 8 -23.24 -12.78 19.28
N LEU A 9 -22.08 -12.85 19.92
CA LEU A 9 -21.05 -13.85 19.66
C LEU A 9 -20.76 -14.62 20.96
N SER A 10 -20.64 -15.93 20.84
CA SER A 10 -20.33 -16.83 21.97
C SER A 10 -19.20 -17.76 21.58
N ASN A 11 -18.20 -17.88 22.44
CA ASN A 11 -17.12 -18.84 22.28
C ASN A 11 -16.92 -19.61 23.60
N THR A 12 -16.52 -20.87 23.50
CA THR A 12 -16.31 -21.74 24.66
C THR A 12 -14.84 -21.77 25.04
N LEU A 13 -14.58 -21.63 26.33
CA LEU A 13 -13.26 -21.74 26.93
C LEU A 13 -13.18 -23.01 27.75
N LEU A 14 -12.18 -23.85 27.47
CA LEU A 14 -11.92 -25.07 28.22
C LEU A 14 -10.58 -24.95 28.95
N PRO A 15 -10.56 -25.04 30.29
CA PRO A 15 -9.31 -25.12 31.02
C PRO A 15 -8.58 -26.42 30.67
N ILE A 16 -7.27 -26.34 30.51
CA ILE A 16 -6.44 -27.53 30.27
C ILE A 16 -6.51 -28.41 31.52
N TYR A 17 -7.16 -29.57 31.40
CA TYR A 17 -7.27 -30.53 32.48
C TYR A 17 -5.90 -31.12 32.81
N ARG A 18 -5.54 -31.12 34.09
CA ARG A 18 -4.36 -31.80 34.62
C ARG A 18 -4.78 -32.91 35.57
N PRO A 19 -4.28 -34.15 35.39
CA PRO A 19 -4.56 -35.23 36.33
C PRO A 19 -3.99 -34.93 37.73
N TRP A 20 -4.71 -35.37 38.76
CA TRP A 20 -4.32 -35.15 40.16
C TRP A 20 -2.91 -35.69 40.49
N LEU A 21 -2.49 -36.78 39.85
CA LEU A 21 -1.18 -37.40 40.09
C LEU A 21 -0.03 -36.53 39.58
N ILE A 22 -0.20 -35.89 38.41
CA ILE A 22 0.78 -34.93 37.90
C ILE A 22 0.80 -33.70 38.79
N ASP A 23 -0.37 -33.26 39.26
CA ASP A 23 -0.46 -32.07 40.09
C ASP A 23 0.25 -32.25 41.45
N THR A 24 0.08 -33.40 42.09
CA THR A 24 0.76 -33.69 43.36
C THR A 24 2.27 -33.87 43.18
N ALA A 25 2.71 -34.53 42.11
CA ALA A 25 4.13 -34.67 41.80
C ALA A 25 4.81 -33.32 41.53
N ASP A 26 4.18 -32.46 40.73
CA ASP A 26 4.65 -31.11 40.42
C ASP A 26 4.69 -30.24 41.68
N THR A 27 3.63 -30.32 42.51
CA THR A 27 3.58 -29.61 43.80
C THR A 27 4.66 -30.09 44.77
N LEU A 28 4.98 -31.38 44.82
CA LEU A 28 6.01 -31.92 45.71
C LEU A 28 7.42 -31.48 45.28
N LEU A 29 7.70 -31.53 43.97
CA LEU A 29 8.98 -31.11 43.38
C LEU A 29 9.24 -29.61 43.58
N TYR A 30 8.20 -28.78 43.45
CA TYR A 30 8.31 -27.32 43.57
C TYR A 30 7.78 -26.76 44.91
N ALA A 31 7.49 -27.60 45.90
CA ALA A 31 6.99 -27.21 47.22
C ALA A 31 7.79 -26.08 47.89
N PRO A 32 9.13 -26.12 47.98
CA PRO A 32 9.89 -25.05 48.61
C PRO A 32 9.79 -23.71 47.84
N LEU A 33 9.68 -23.75 46.50
CA LEU A 33 9.50 -22.54 45.69
C LEU A 33 8.12 -21.90 45.89
N TYR A 34 7.08 -22.73 46.03
CA TYR A 34 5.73 -22.26 46.35
C TYR A 34 5.66 -21.66 47.76
N LEU A 35 6.32 -22.27 48.75
CA LEU A 35 6.40 -21.78 50.14
C LEU A 35 7.11 -20.41 50.23
N LEU A 36 8.18 -20.24 49.46
CA LEU A 36 8.91 -18.97 49.35
C LEU A 36 8.15 -17.91 48.53
N ARG A 37 6.92 -18.20 48.06
CA ARG A 37 6.12 -17.34 47.16
C ARG A 37 6.84 -16.94 45.87
N LEU A 38 7.92 -17.63 45.49
CA LEU A 38 8.67 -17.34 44.28
C LEU A 38 7.91 -17.76 43.03
N TRP A 39 7.05 -18.78 43.16
CA TRP A 39 6.18 -19.27 42.09
C TRP A 39 4.73 -19.33 42.53
N LYS A 40 3.83 -19.09 41.58
CA LYS A 40 2.38 -19.20 41.74
C LYS A 40 1.81 -19.93 40.53
N LYS A 41 0.95 -20.92 40.79
CA LYS A 41 0.29 -21.69 39.75
C LYS A 41 -0.90 -20.91 39.21
N GLU A 42 -0.69 -20.17 38.12
CA GLU A 42 -1.74 -19.45 37.40
C GLU A 42 -1.90 -20.02 36.00
N GLN A 43 -3.14 -20.15 35.53
CA GLN A 43 -3.44 -20.59 34.17
C GLN A 43 -4.09 -19.44 33.42
N THR A 44 -3.39 -18.91 32.44
CA THR A 44 -3.91 -17.88 31.53
C THR A 44 -4.59 -18.54 30.35
N LEU A 45 -5.90 -18.32 30.20
CA LEU A 45 -6.68 -18.78 29.05
C LEU A 45 -6.93 -17.59 28.13
N THR A 46 -6.52 -17.71 26.86
CA THR A 46 -6.78 -16.69 25.84
C THR A 46 -7.69 -17.29 24.77
N THR A 47 -8.74 -16.57 24.38
CA THR A 47 -9.60 -16.94 23.27
C THR A 47 -9.94 -15.72 22.44
N VAL A 48 -10.11 -15.96 21.15
CA VAL A 48 -10.56 -14.96 20.20
C VAL A 48 -12.07 -15.07 20.10
N LEU A 49 -12.78 -14.02 20.52
CA LEU A 49 -14.24 -13.98 20.46
C LEU A 49 -14.75 -13.79 19.03
N SER A 50 -14.01 -13.01 18.23
CA SER A 50 -14.21 -12.81 16.79
C SER A 50 -12.89 -12.41 16.16
N SER A 51 -12.50 -13.06 15.06
CA SER A 51 -11.30 -12.66 14.30
C SER A 51 -11.58 -11.48 13.37
N ASP A 52 -12.77 -11.45 12.77
CA ASP A 52 -13.11 -10.55 11.66
C ASP A 52 -14.44 -9.84 11.93
N TYR A 53 -14.57 -9.24 13.11
CA TYR A 53 -15.73 -8.41 13.39
C TYR A 53 -15.65 -7.12 12.56
N VAL A 54 -16.55 -6.99 11.60
CA VAL A 54 -16.71 -5.77 10.79
C VAL A 54 -17.90 -4.99 11.36
N ASP A 55 -17.60 -3.82 11.93
CA ASP A 55 -18.63 -2.91 12.40
C ASP A 55 -19.40 -2.32 11.21
N ASN A 56 -20.71 -2.19 11.34
CA ASN A 56 -21.53 -1.57 10.30
C ASN A 56 -21.44 -0.04 10.45
N GLN A 57 -21.00 0.65 9.39
CA GLN A 57 -20.80 2.10 9.44
C GLN A 57 -22.10 2.90 9.50
N GLU A 58 -23.21 2.32 9.05
CA GLU A 58 -24.54 2.95 9.14
C GLU A 58 -25.07 2.99 10.58
N PHE A 59 -24.67 2.00 11.39
CA PHE A 59 -25.08 1.85 12.78
C PHE A 59 -23.85 1.50 13.63
N PRO A 60 -23.05 2.51 14.01
CA PRO A 60 -21.82 2.27 14.74
C PRO A 60 -22.09 1.57 16.07
N THR A 61 -21.26 0.58 16.40
CA THR A 61 -21.39 -0.15 17.66
C THR A 61 -20.95 0.73 18.83
N GLY A 62 -21.92 1.30 19.56
CA GLY A 62 -21.65 2.20 20.68
C GLY A 62 -21.28 1.51 21.99
N SER A 63 -21.80 0.31 22.24
CA SER A 63 -21.55 -0.43 23.49
C SER A 63 -21.60 -1.94 23.26
N GLY A 64 -20.64 -2.66 23.83
CA GLY A 64 -20.65 -4.12 23.89
C GLY A 64 -20.85 -4.62 25.31
N ARG A 65 -21.53 -5.76 25.46
CA ARG A 65 -21.64 -6.47 26.75
C ARG A 65 -20.91 -7.79 26.64
N LEU A 66 -19.83 -7.95 27.41
CA LEU A 66 -19.14 -9.22 27.54
C LEU A 66 -19.73 -9.97 28.74
N VAL A 67 -20.21 -11.19 28.50
CA VAL A 67 -20.72 -12.08 29.56
C VAL A 67 -19.85 -13.32 29.57
N LEU A 68 -19.24 -13.60 30.73
CA LEU A 68 -18.51 -14.83 30.98
C LEU A 68 -19.36 -15.72 31.87
N GLU A 69 -19.86 -16.81 31.29
CA GLU A 69 -20.62 -17.82 32.04
C GLU A 69 -19.70 -18.97 32.44
N THR A 70 -19.79 -19.38 33.70
CA THR A 70 -18.90 -20.38 34.29
C THR A 70 -19.64 -21.14 35.37
N ASN A 71 -19.57 -22.48 35.32
CA ASN A 71 -20.05 -23.34 36.39
C ASN A 71 -18.87 -23.79 37.26
N GLY A 72 -18.65 -23.09 38.38
CA GLY A 72 -17.70 -23.51 39.42
C GLY A 72 -16.24 -23.10 39.23
N LEU A 73 -15.90 -22.32 38.19
CA LEU A 73 -14.54 -21.83 37.96
C LEU A 73 -14.35 -20.44 38.59
N ARG A 74 -13.25 -20.24 39.32
CA ARG A 74 -12.89 -18.95 39.93
C ARG A 74 -11.86 -18.23 39.06
N TRP A 75 -12.18 -17.01 38.66
CA TRP A 75 -11.32 -16.15 37.87
C TRP A 75 -10.80 -15.01 38.73
N TYR A 76 -9.52 -14.68 38.59
CA TYR A 76 -8.90 -13.59 39.34
C TYR A 76 -8.78 -12.30 38.53
N SER A 77 -8.56 -12.43 37.22
CA SER A 77 -8.45 -11.31 36.29
C SER A 77 -8.91 -11.73 34.90
N ALA A 78 -9.58 -10.82 34.20
CA ALA A 78 -9.97 -10.98 32.82
C ALA A 78 -9.58 -9.72 32.06
N THR A 79 -8.75 -9.89 31.03
CA THR A 79 -8.30 -8.78 30.19
C THR A 79 -8.89 -8.96 28.80
N LEU A 80 -9.64 -7.95 28.34
CA LEU A 80 -10.14 -7.90 26.97
C LEU A 80 -9.16 -7.09 26.11
N ILE A 81 -8.64 -7.70 25.06
CA ILE A 81 -7.77 -7.05 24.08
C ILE A 81 -8.55 -6.91 22.78
N ILE A 82 -8.72 -5.68 22.32
CA ILE A 82 -9.40 -5.36 21.06
C ILE A 82 -8.32 -4.89 20.08
N SER A 83 -7.99 -5.75 19.13
CA SER A 83 -7.05 -5.43 18.05
C SER A 83 -7.83 -4.93 16.85
N ALA A 84 -7.85 -3.62 16.64
CA ALA A 84 -8.49 -3.02 15.47
C ALA A 84 -7.51 -3.01 14.29
N VAL A 85 -7.82 -3.75 13.22
CA VAL A 85 -7.10 -3.63 11.95
C VAL A 85 -7.70 -2.45 11.19
N LEU A 86 -7.09 -1.28 11.35
CA LEU A 86 -7.53 -0.09 10.63
C LEU A 86 -7.12 -0.24 9.16
N SER A 87 -8.10 -0.22 8.25
CA SER A 87 -7.88 -0.13 6.82
C SER A 87 -8.01 1.34 6.39
N PRO A 88 -6.92 2.15 6.42
CA PRO A 88 -7.00 3.59 6.19
C PRO A 88 -7.47 3.94 4.78
N LEU A 89 -7.16 3.10 3.79
CA LEU A 89 -7.55 3.32 2.40
C LEU A 89 -9.07 3.19 2.21
N THR A 90 -9.69 2.15 2.77
CA THR A 90 -11.15 1.97 2.66
C THR A 90 -11.89 3.04 3.45
N TRP A 91 -11.37 3.45 4.61
CA TRP A 91 -11.95 4.56 5.38
C TRP A 91 -11.92 5.88 4.59
N LEU A 92 -10.81 6.19 3.93
CA LEU A 92 -10.68 7.40 3.11
C LEU A 92 -11.60 7.36 1.89
N LEU A 93 -11.66 6.23 1.20
CA LEU A 93 -12.54 6.02 0.04
C LEU A 93 -14.01 6.21 0.40
N TYR A 94 -14.42 5.72 1.57
CA TYR A 94 -15.81 5.77 2.00
C TYR A 94 -16.21 7.16 2.53
N ARG A 95 -15.30 7.84 3.23
CA ARG A 95 -15.58 9.17 3.80
C ARG A 95 -15.71 10.25 2.73
N TYR A 96 -14.86 10.21 1.70
CA TYR A 96 -14.81 11.22 0.64
C TYR A 96 -14.59 10.58 -0.74
N PRO A 97 -15.62 9.95 -1.33
CA PRO A 97 -15.49 9.30 -2.64
C PRO A 97 -15.04 10.30 -3.73
N TRP A 98 -15.47 11.56 -3.62
CA TRP A 98 -15.09 12.64 -4.52
C TRP A 98 -13.59 12.97 -4.47
N ILE A 99 -13.02 13.11 -3.27
CA ILE A 99 -11.59 13.42 -3.10
C ILE A 99 -10.75 12.23 -3.56
N ALA A 100 -11.15 11.01 -3.22
CA ALA A 100 -10.49 9.79 -3.68
C ALA A 100 -10.48 9.71 -5.22
N GLY A 101 -11.61 10.00 -5.86
CA GLY A 101 -11.73 10.05 -7.32
C GLY A 101 -10.81 11.09 -7.95
N VAL A 102 -10.75 12.31 -7.41
CA VAL A 102 -9.86 13.37 -7.91
C VAL A 102 -8.39 12.98 -7.76
N VAL A 103 -7.98 12.47 -6.59
CA VAL A 103 -6.60 12.02 -6.35
C VAL A 103 -6.22 10.90 -7.31
N PHE A 104 -7.13 9.96 -7.57
CA PHE A 104 -6.90 8.88 -8.52
C PHE A 104 -6.70 9.40 -9.95
N VAL A 105 -7.57 10.29 -10.42
CA VAL A 105 -7.46 10.91 -11.76
C VAL A 105 -6.15 11.67 -11.90
N VAL A 106 -5.79 12.49 -10.91
CA VAL A 106 -4.52 13.23 -10.89
C VAL A 106 -3.32 12.28 -10.96
N THR A 107 -3.35 11.19 -10.21
CA THR A 107 -2.27 10.19 -10.18
C THR A 107 -2.13 9.48 -11.53
N VAL A 108 -3.24 9.10 -12.17
CA VAL A 108 -3.23 8.47 -13.50
C VAL A 108 -2.69 9.43 -14.55
N ILE A 109 -3.16 10.68 -14.56
CA ILE A 109 -2.68 11.72 -15.49
C ILE A 109 -1.18 11.95 -15.28
N LEU A 110 -0.72 12.07 -14.03
CA LEU A 110 0.69 12.27 -13.71
C LEU A 110 1.54 11.09 -14.18
N THR A 111 1.05 9.87 -14.01
CA THR A 111 1.75 8.64 -14.43
C THR A 111 1.86 8.56 -15.95
N LEU A 112 0.77 8.87 -16.69
CA LEU A 112 0.80 8.89 -18.14
C LEU A 112 1.72 9.99 -18.68
N ASN A 113 1.73 11.17 -18.06
CA ASN A 113 2.68 12.23 -18.39
C ASN A 113 4.12 11.79 -18.12
N CYS A 114 4.39 11.16 -16.98
CA CYS A 114 5.72 10.63 -16.66
C CYS A 114 6.17 9.57 -17.68
N LEU A 115 5.28 8.66 -18.08
CA LEU A 115 5.58 7.61 -19.05
C LEU A 115 5.86 8.19 -20.45
N THR A 116 5.03 9.11 -20.92
CA THR A 116 5.23 9.77 -22.22
C THR A 116 6.51 10.61 -22.24
N LEU A 117 6.82 11.30 -21.15
CA LEU A 117 8.09 12.00 -20.98
C LEU A 117 9.26 11.02 -20.99
N CYS A 118 9.20 9.94 -20.22
CA CYS A 118 10.23 8.90 -20.18
C CYS A 118 10.48 8.30 -21.58
N GLU A 119 9.42 7.97 -22.32
CA GLU A 119 9.56 7.52 -23.70
C GLU A 119 10.20 8.57 -24.61
N SER A 120 9.82 9.84 -24.48
CA SER A 120 10.40 10.91 -25.28
C SER A 120 11.89 11.09 -24.99
N LEU A 121 12.30 10.94 -23.73
CA LEU A 121 13.69 11.00 -23.30
C LEU A 121 14.48 9.78 -23.79
N LEU A 122 13.91 8.57 -23.69
CA LEU A 122 14.51 7.36 -24.23
C LEU A 122 14.65 7.41 -25.75
N ARG A 123 13.66 7.95 -26.47
CA ARG A 123 13.75 8.19 -27.92
C ARG A 123 14.85 9.20 -28.27
N ARG A 124 14.98 10.28 -27.50
CA ARG A 124 16.06 11.27 -27.66
C ARG A 124 17.43 10.64 -27.41
N TYR A 125 17.56 9.86 -26.34
CA TYR A 125 18.79 9.13 -26.00
C TYR A 125 19.17 8.09 -27.08
N ARG A 126 18.18 7.40 -27.66
CA ARG A 126 18.40 6.45 -28.76
C ARG A 126 18.83 7.14 -30.07
N ARG A 127 18.38 8.37 -30.33
CA ARG A 127 18.83 9.14 -31.51
C ARG A 127 20.30 9.53 -31.41
N THR A 128 20.80 9.83 -30.20
CA THR A 128 22.21 10.20 -29.99
C THR A 128 23.18 9.02 -30.10
N SER A 129 22.69 7.78 -30.03
CA SER A 129 23.51 6.56 -30.08
C SER A 129 23.62 5.92 -31.47
N VAL A 130 23.16 6.55 -32.55
CA VAL A 130 23.38 6.06 -33.93
C VAL A 130 24.73 6.63 -34.43
N PRO A 131 25.81 5.83 -34.52
CA PRO A 131 27.07 6.31 -35.06
C PRO A 131 26.95 6.54 -36.58
N LYS A 132 27.42 7.69 -37.05
CA LYS A 132 27.53 8.05 -38.48
C LYS A 132 28.35 6.96 -39.20
N PRO A 133 27.88 6.38 -40.33
CA PRO A 133 28.71 5.45 -41.09
C PRO A 133 29.93 6.18 -41.65
N LEU A 134 31.11 5.60 -41.47
CA LEU A 134 32.40 6.13 -41.94
C LEU A 134 32.41 6.29 -43.46
N PRO A 135 33.09 7.31 -44.01
CA PRO A 135 33.18 7.53 -45.45
C PRO A 135 34.01 6.42 -46.11
N SER A 136 33.37 5.72 -47.05
CA SER A 136 34.02 4.81 -48.00
C SER A 136 35.10 5.57 -48.78
N ALA A 137 36.30 5.02 -48.82
CA ALA A 137 37.45 5.60 -49.52
C ALA A 137 37.13 5.88 -51.01
N THR A 138 37.36 7.12 -51.42
CA THR A 138 37.31 7.59 -52.82
C THR A 138 38.37 6.84 -53.65
N VAL A 139 37.92 5.92 -54.50
CA VAL A 139 38.70 5.44 -55.64
C VAL A 139 38.77 6.59 -56.65
N GLY A 140 39.98 7.06 -56.91
CA GLY A 140 40.23 8.18 -57.81
C GLY A 140 40.04 7.78 -59.28
N THR A 141 39.28 8.58 -60.01
CA THR A 141 39.39 8.73 -61.46
C THR A 141 39.40 10.23 -61.75
N LYS A 142 40.60 10.76 -61.98
CA LYS A 142 40.81 12.07 -62.60
C LYS A 142 40.44 11.95 -64.08
N ASN A 143 39.56 12.81 -64.58
CA ASN A 143 39.58 13.30 -65.96
C ASN A 143 39.26 14.79 -65.87
N GLY A 144 40.15 15.60 -66.43
CA GLY A 144 40.02 17.05 -66.47
C GLY A 144 39.66 17.56 -67.86
N LEU A 145 39.52 18.88 -67.86
CA LEU A 145 39.53 19.85 -68.96
C LEU A 145 38.15 20.32 -69.45
N GLU A 146 38.12 21.64 -69.66
CA GLU A 146 37.18 22.46 -70.44
C GLU A 146 35.85 22.83 -69.74
N ASP A 147 35.35 24.04 -69.78
CA ASP A 147 35.89 25.37 -70.08
C ASP A 147 34.82 26.38 -69.61
N GLU A 148 35.25 27.61 -69.39
CA GLU A 148 34.54 28.84 -69.72
C GLU A 148 33.24 29.27 -68.98
N ASN A 149 33.39 30.51 -68.51
CA ASN A 149 32.46 31.51 -68.03
C ASN A 149 30.97 31.39 -68.44
N ASP A 150 30.06 31.64 -67.48
CA ASP A 150 29.20 32.84 -67.58
C ASP A 150 28.40 33.16 -66.30
N ILE A 151 28.55 34.42 -65.88
CA ILE A 151 27.55 35.34 -65.28
C ILE A 151 27.11 35.13 -63.81
N ILE A 152 27.59 36.04 -62.96
CA ILE A 152 27.11 36.44 -61.62
C ILE A 152 26.20 37.68 -61.80
N PRO A 153 25.49 38.21 -60.76
CA PRO A 153 24.46 37.69 -59.83
C PRO A 153 23.11 38.37 -60.14
N ILE A 154 22.07 38.28 -59.28
CA ILE A 154 21.46 39.44 -58.56
C ILE A 154 20.54 38.88 -57.47
N GLN A 155 20.79 39.36 -56.26
CA GLN A 155 19.97 39.27 -55.08
C GLN A 155 19.18 40.59 -54.97
N GLU A 156 17.86 40.55 -54.79
CA GLU A 156 17.11 41.72 -54.31
C GLU A 156 15.96 41.27 -53.39
N VAL A 157 15.98 41.87 -52.21
CA VAL A 157 15.16 41.62 -51.02
C VAL A 157 13.90 42.48 -51.10
N LYS A 158 12.75 41.94 -50.68
CA LYS A 158 11.50 42.70 -50.51
C LYS A 158 11.12 42.80 -49.03
N PRO A 159 11.10 44.01 -48.43
CA PRO A 159 10.38 44.26 -47.18
C PRO A 159 9.15 45.16 -47.37
N ALA A 160 8.36 45.19 -46.30
CA ALA A 160 6.93 45.48 -46.20
C ALA A 160 6.53 46.96 -46.04
N ASP A 161 5.22 47.17 -46.24
CA ASP A 161 4.27 48.09 -45.59
C ASP A 161 4.67 49.55 -45.29
N VAL A 162 4.02 50.49 -45.98
CA VAL A 162 3.62 51.81 -45.42
C VAL A 162 2.33 52.32 -46.08
N PHE A 163 1.25 52.36 -45.29
CA PHE A 163 0.28 53.45 -45.06
C PHE A 163 -0.21 54.37 -46.22
N THR A 164 -1.53 54.43 -46.40
CA THR A 164 -2.29 55.59 -46.93
C THR A 164 -3.76 55.32 -46.59
N GLY A 165 -4.62 56.22 -46.15
CA GLY A 165 -4.63 57.67 -45.94
C GLY A 165 -6.08 58.03 -45.63
#